data_AF-A0A9P9IZ45-F1
#
_entry.id   AF-A0A9P9IZ45-F1
#
_cell.length_a   1.000
_cell.length_b   1.000
_cell.length_c   1.000
_cell.angle_alpha   90.00
_cell.angle_beta   90.00
_cell.angle_gamma   90.00
#
_symmetry.space_group_name_H-M   'P 1'
#
loop_
_entity.id
_entity.type
_entity.pdbx_description
1 polymer ?
#
loop_
_entity_poly.entity_id
_entity_poly.type
_entity_poly.pdbx_seq_one_letter_code
_entity_poly.pdbx_strand_id
1 'polypeptide(L)'
;MRLLTVLELLATMLPLVSSTPFDFSEMEGVEELPFNPPEDRLPRKQTWDYSEGQEPRRIRIMSCGLRGEGRQNPKPAVSTPAAGGFRRCSALCKKSPGCESWSHSVKGCDIYNATVEGNVELDPKAKTYFYDVECPLYSITGVLRLDKEDGTRVGYVSKAFNNFGQWLVTKAPANALAVLIHIPKKGHKAKVPRQDYKVKDVDVHQLNSMDYKDLDHFSAVVGYSTTNASIGENLHNYAVLAASTGVTVNSTAQKAVNSYTRATNDKRKVESAIWNLDMHSLEIKLQWINEEGSKPETFLVHVSQSGGVLATTGDTDLFDQTFKGTSPKVKMTLEMR
;
A
#
# COMPACT_ATOMS: atom_id res chain seq x y z
N MET A 1 40.90 -19.66 54.72
CA MET A 1 40.95 -18.78 53.53
C MET A 1 40.51 -19.62 52.34
N ARG A 2 39.57 -19.08 51.55
CA ARG A 2 38.86 -19.65 50.38
C ARG A 2 37.46 -20.23 50.64
N LEU A 3 36.52 -19.40 50.17
CA LEU A 3 35.08 -19.40 50.11
C LEU A 3 34.43 -20.73 49.69
N LEU A 4 33.36 -21.08 50.43
CA LEU A 4 32.20 -21.81 49.91
C LEU A 4 31.55 -21.03 48.77
N THR A 5 31.09 -21.72 47.72
CA THR A 5 30.07 -21.19 46.81
C THR A 5 28.91 -22.17 46.70
N VAL A 6 27.74 -21.61 47.02
CA VAL A 6 26.40 -22.16 47.00
C VAL A 6 26.02 -22.48 45.55
N LEU A 7 25.82 -23.75 45.23
CA LEU A 7 25.34 -24.21 43.93
C LEU A 7 24.35 -25.38 44.09
N GLU A 8 23.42 -25.26 45.05
CA GLU A 8 22.29 -26.20 45.21
C GLU A 8 21.09 -25.43 45.75
N LEU A 9 20.34 -24.72 44.89
CA LEU A 9 18.95 -24.31 45.13
C LEU A 9 18.45 -23.46 43.94
N LEU A 10 18.15 -24.09 42.79
CA LEU A 10 17.36 -23.50 41.70
C LEU A 10 17.00 -24.52 40.59
N ALA A 11 16.57 -25.74 40.97
CA ALA A 11 16.25 -26.80 40.00
C ALA A 11 14.83 -27.39 40.12
N THR A 12 13.88 -26.72 40.80
CA THR A 12 12.55 -27.33 41.07
C THR A 12 11.35 -26.42 40.81
N MET A 13 11.40 -25.54 39.80
CA MET A 13 10.16 -24.95 39.24
C MET A 13 10.23 -24.82 37.72
N LEU A 14 10.07 -25.96 37.04
CA LEU A 14 9.65 -26.04 35.65
C LEU A 14 8.21 -26.58 35.66
N PRO A 15 7.20 -25.84 35.18
CA PRO A 15 5.92 -26.45 34.88
C PRO A 15 6.09 -27.37 33.66
N LEU A 16 5.63 -28.61 33.82
CA LEU A 16 5.42 -29.57 32.74
C LEU A 16 4.46 -28.98 31.71
N VAL A 17 4.99 -28.35 30.66
CA VAL A 17 4.24 -28.07 29.45
C VAL A 17 4.16 -29.38 28.67
N SER A 18 3.02 -30.06 28.83
CA SER A 18 2.60 -31.18 28.01
C SER A 18 2.55 -30.74 26.55
N SER A 19 3.54 -31.16 25.76
CA SER A 19 3.50 -31.12 24.31
C SER A 19 2.62 -32.26 23.79
N THR A 20 1.31 -32.12 23.92
CA THR A 20 0.39 -32.91 23.09
C THR A 20 0.23 -32.18 21.75
N PRO A 21 0.52 -32.83 20.61
CA PRO A 21 0.14 -32.27 19.32
C PRO A 21 -1.38 -32.09 19.32
N PHE A 22 -1.83 -30.90 18.95
CA PHE A 22 -3.26 -30.61 18.80
C PHE A 22 -3.77 -31.40 17.59
N ASP A 23 -4.41 -32.53 17.87
CA ASP A 23 -4.99 -33.41 16.87
C ASP A 23 -6.33 -32.83 16.39
N PHE A 24 -6.42 -32.54 15.09
CA PHE A 24 -7.64 -32.04 14.45
C PHE A 24 -8.57 -33.18 14.00
N SER A 25 -8.24 -34.45 14.27
CA SER A 25 -9.07 -35.59 13.83
C SER A 25 -10.35 -35.81 14.64
N GLU A 26 -10.59 -35.08 15.73
CA GLU A 26 -11.82 -35.22 16.55
C GLU A 26 -12.95 -34.23 16.23
N MET A 27 -12.87 -33.48 15.11
CA MET A 27 -14.03 -32.74 14.58
C MET A 27 -14.81 -33.50 13.49
N GLU A 28 -14.63 -34.81 13.36
CA GLU A 28 -15.51 -35.67 12.56
C GLU A 28 -16.73 -36.10 13.40
N GLY A 29 -17.70 -35.19 13.53
CA GLY A 29 -18.95 -35.48 14.23
C GLY A 29 -20.08 -34.48 13.97
N VAL A 30 -19.93 -33.60 12.98
CA VAL A 30 -21.04 -32.77 12.52
C VAL A 30 -21.70 -33.51 11.38
N GLU A 31 -22.82 -34.17 11.70
CA GLU A 31 -23.77 -34.71 10.75
C GLU A 31 -24.07 -33.64 9.68
N GLU A 32 -23.63 -33.89 8.44
CA GLU A 32 -23.92 -33.02 7.30
C GLU A 32 -25.43 -33.02 7.08
N LEU A 33 -26.12 -32.05 7.69
CA LEU A 33 -27.47 -31.71 7.29
C LEU A 33 -27.40 -31.29 5.81
N PRO A 34 -28.21 -31.89 4.92
CA PRO A 34 -28.20 -31.54 3.51
C PRO A 34 -28.60 -30.06 3.37
N PHE A 35 -27.61 -29.21 3.13
CA PHE A 35 -27.82 -27.83 2.78
C PHE A 35 -28.29 -27.80 1.32
N ASN A 36 -29.60 -27.90 1.12
CA ASN A 36 -30.27 -27.48 -0.11
C ASN A 36 -30.45 -25.96 -0.01
N PRO A 37 -29.59 -25.13 -0.66
CA PRO A 37 -29.87 -23.72 -0.74
C PRO A 37 -31.21 -23.54 -1.48
N PRO A 38 -32.11 -22.66 -1.02
CA PRO A 38 -33.31 -22.33 -1.78
C PRO A 38 -32.89 -21.72 -3.12
N GLU A 39 -33.18 -22.42 -4.21
CA GLU A 39 -32.88 -22.04 -5.59
C GLU A 39 -33.55 -20.72 -6.04
N ASP A 40 -34.42 -20.13 -5.22
CA ASP A 40 -35.34 -19.07 -5.65
C ASP A 40 -35.01 -17.63 -5.21
N ARG A 41 -33.81 -17.35 -4.67
CA ARG A 41 -33.40 -15.95 -4.38
C ARG A 41 -31.93 -15.65 -4.66
N LEU A 42 -31.41 -16.07 -5.81
CA LEU A 42 -30.28 -15.33 -6.38
C LEU A 42 -30.78 -13.93 -6.76
N PRO A 43 -30.21 -12.82 -6.24
CA PRO A 43 -30.52 -11.51 -6.76
C PRO A 43 -30.25 -11.55 -8.27
N ARG A 44 -31.26 -11.15 -9.07
CA ARG A 44 -31.13 -11.04 -10.52
C ARG A 44 -29.77 -10.42 -10.81
N LYS A 45 -28.93 -11.12 -11.59
CA LYS A 45 -27.73 -10.54 -12.19
C LYS A 45 -28.15 -9.20 -12.75
N GLN A 46 -27.73 -8.12 -12.10
CA GLN A 46 -27.91 -6.78 -12.61
C GLN A 46 -26.96 -6.71 -13.81
N THR A 47 -27.46 -7.11 -14.97
CA THR A 47 -26.81 -6.87 -16.25
C THR A 47 -26.82 -5.36 -16.40
N TRP A 48 -25.71 -4.74 -16.04
CA TRP A 48 -25.43 -3.37 -16.43
C TRP A 48 -25.40 -3.36 -17.95
N ASP A 49 -26.45 -2.81 -18.53
CA ASP A 49 -26.59 -2.56 -19.95
C ASP A 49 -25.53 -1.50 -20.31
N TYR A 50 -24.32 -1.98 -20.61
CA TYR A 50 -23.30 -1.16 -21.24
C TYR A 50 -23.81 -0.88 -22.64
N SER A 51 -24.34 0.32 -22.86
CA SER A 51 -24.68 0.80 -24.19
C SER A 51 -23.47 0.60 -25.12
N GLU A 52 -23.58 -0.37 -26.02
CA GLU A 52 -22.62 -0.60 -27.11
C GLU A 52 -22.49 0.71 -27.89
N GLY A 53 -21.33 1.36 -27.81
CA GLY A 53 -21.05 2.56 -28.61
C GLY A 53 -20.15 3.61 -27.99
N GLN A 54 -19.86 3.55 -26.68
CA GLN A 54 -18.76 4.33 -26.12
C GLN A 54 -17.55 3.43 -25.95
N GLU A 55 -16.51 3.64 -26.77
CA GLU A 55 -15.20 3.07 -26.50
C GLU A 55 -14.86 3.38 -25.03
N PRO A 56 -14.40 2.38 -24.24
CA PRO A 56 -14.00 2.63 -22.86
C PRO A 56 -12.96 3.74 -22.90
N ARG A 57 -13.26 4.88 -22.26
CA ARG A 57 -12.31 5.99 -22.14
C ARG A 57 -11.01 5.38 -21.63
N ARG A 58 -9.98 5.30 -22.49
CA ARG A 58 -8.67 4.81 -22.07
C ARG A 58 -8.28 5.67 -20.87
N ILE A 59 -8.14 5.05 -19.71
CA ILE A 59 -7.61 5.72 -18.52
C ILE A 59 -6.18 6.07 -18.89
N ARG A 60 -5.94 7.33 -19.27
CA ARG A 60 -4.60 7.82 -19.60
C ARG A 60 -3.79 7.79 -18.31
N ILE A 61 -2.80 6.91 -18.24
CA ILE A 61 -1.90 6.84 -17.08
C ILE A 61 -0.92 8.00 -17.24
N MET A 62 -1.16 9.09 -16.49
CA MET A 62 -0.24 10.23 -16.48
C MET A 62 1.10 9.80 -15.89
N SER A 63 2.17 10.10 -16.61
CA SER A 63 3.53 9.80 -16.20
C SER A 63 4.10 10.97 -15.39
N CYS A 64 4.46 10.69 -14.14
CA CYS A 64 4.92 11.68 -13.19
C CYS A 64 6.28 11.29 -12.61
N GLY A 65 7.36 11.78 -13.22
CA GLY A 65 8.72 11.57 -12.74
C GLY A 65 9.32 10.25 -13.16
N LEU A 66 8.94 9.76 -14.35
CA LEU A 66 9.54 8.57 -14.93
C LEU A 66 11.01 8.85 -15.25
N ARG A 67 11.88 7.95 -14.82
CA ARG A 67 13.32 8.06 -15.01
C ARG A 67 13.71 7.28 -16.25
N GLY A 68 14.36 7.93 -17.20
CA GLY A 68 14.67 7.27 -18.46
C GLY A 68 15.43 8.13 -19.43
N GLU A 69 15.54 7.62 -20.65
CA GLU A 69 16.07 8.35 -21.80
C GLU A 69 14.93 8.60 -22.79
N GLY A 70 14.92 9.80 -23.37
CA GLY A 70 13.96 10.09 -24.42
C GLY A 70 14.28 9.22 -25.62
N ARG A 71 13.34 8.38 -26.05
CA ARG A 71 13.43 7.83 -27.40
C ARG A 71 13.43 9.06 -28.29
N GLN A 72 14.41 9.25 -29.16
CA GLN A 72 14.61 10.50 -29.92
C GLN A 72 13.47 10.84 -30.91
N ASN A 73 12.29 10.23 -30.73
CA ASN A 73 11.09 10.42 -31.47
C ASN A 73 9.89 10.44 -30.48
N PRO A 74 9.27 11.60 -30.23
CA PRO A 74 9.55 12.89 -30.86
C PRO A 74 10.80 13.56 -30.29
N LYS A 75 11.54 14.25 -31.17
CA LYS A 75 12.54 15.22 -30.72
C LYS A 75 11.83 16.30 -29.88
N PRO A 76 12.49 16.83 -28.84
CA PRO A 76 11.91 17.92 -28.09
C PRO A 76 11.66 19.12 -29.00
N ALA A 77 10.46 19.70 -28.86
CA ALA A 77 10.05 20.90 -29.58
C ALA A 77 10.85 22.12 -29.10
N VAL A 78 11.21 22.15 -27.82
CA VAL A 78 12.04 23.18 -27.21
C VAL A 78 13.03 22.52 -26.25
N SER A 79 14.32 22.80 -26.43
CA SER A 79 15.38 22.42 -25.49
C SER A 79 16.04 23.68 -24.94
N THR A 80 16.15 23.78 -23.62
CA THR A 80 16.79 24.92 -22.96
C THR A 80 17.94 24.45 -22.07
N PRO A 81 19.17 24.97 -22.25
CA PRO A 81 20.36 24.50 -21.53
C PRO A 81 20.46 25.03 -20.09
N ALA A 82 19.56 25.91 -19.67
CA ALA A 82 19.57 26.41 -18.30
C ALA A 82 19.18 25.27 -17.35
N ALA A 83 19.91 25.11 -16.25
CA ALA A 83 19.59 24.23 -15.11
C ALA A 83 18.30 24.71 -14.41
N GLY A 84 17.20 24.70 -15.15
CA GLY A 84 15.89 25.01 -14.66
C GLY A 84 15.41 23.80 -13.90
N GLY A 85 15.66 23.74 -12.60
CA GLY A 85 15.08 22.66 -11.78
C GLY A 85 13.58 22.56 -12.04
N PHE A 86 13.05 21.33 -12.06
CA PHE A 86 11.64 20.93 -12.15
C PHE A 86 10.58 22.03 -12.39
N ARG A 87 10.40 22.97 -11.44
CA ARG A 87 9.41 24.07 -11.55
C ARG A 87 9.58 24.94 -12.80
N ARG A 88 10.81 25.20 -13.22
CA ARG A 88 11.09 26.02 -14.41
C ARG A 88 10.70 25.28 -15.68
N CYS A 89 11.05 24.00 -15.81
CA CYS A 89 10.62 23.19 -16.96
C CYS A 89 9.09 23.04 -17.00
N SER A 90 8.44 22.79 -15.86
CA SER A 90 6.97 22.76 -15.78
C SER A 90 6.33 24.09 -16.23
N ALA A 91 6.85 25.21 -15.75
CA ALA A 91 6.36 26.53 -16.13
C ALA A 91 6.63 26.84 -17.62
N LEU A 92 7.76 26.37 -18.16
CA LEU A 92 8.10 26.51 -19.57
C LEU A 92 7.14 25.69 -20.44
N CYS A 93 6.87 24.44 -20.08
CA CYS A 93 5.88 23.59 -20.76
C CYS A 93 4.50 24.27 -20.78
N LYS A 94 4.01 24.76 -19.62
CA LYS A 94 2.71 25.45 -19.54
C LYS A 94 2.59 26.70 -20.41
N LYS A 95 3.72 27.35 -20.71
CA LYS A 95 3.77 28.52 -21.60
C LYS A 95 4.01 28.15 -23.06
N SER A 96 4.44 26.93 -23.34
CA SER A 96 4.81 26.47 -24.68
C SER A 96 3.57 25.91 -25.38
N PRO A 97 3.12 26.49 -26.50
CA PRO A 97 1.97 25.97 -27.24
C PRO A 97 2.20 24.52 -27.66
N GLY A 98 1.22 23.65 -27.39
CA GLY A 98 1.27 22.24 -27.75
C GLY A 98 2.13 21.36 -26.84
N CYS A 99 2.64 21.88 -25.71
CA CYS A 99 3.33 21.02 -24.75
C CYS A 99 2.38 19.97 -24.16
N GLU A 100 2.71 18.70 -24.33
CA GLU A 100 2.03 17.58 -23.69
C GLU A 100 2.89 16.91 -22.62
N SER A 101 4.22 16.99 -22.72
CA SER A 101 5.13 16.53 -21.69
C SER A 101 6.45 17.32 -21.67
N TRP A 102 7.24 17.12 -20.63
CA TRP A 102 8.52 17.78 -20.45
C TRP A 102 9.47 16.90 -19.65
N SER A 103 10.77 17.13 -19.81
CA SER A 103 11.80 16.51 -19.00
C SER A 103 12.64 17.55 -18.27
N HIS A 104 13.26 17.14 -17.17
CA HIS A 104 14.36 17.89 -16.57
C HIS A 104 15.54 16.97 -16.27
N SER A 105 16.73 17.51 -16.48
CA SER A 105 17.99 16.87 -16.15
C SER A 105 18.99 17.92 -15.69
N VAL A 106 20.20 17.48 -15.30
CA VAL A 106 21.33 18.38 -15.06
C VAL A 106 21.74 19.19 -16.29
N LYS A 107 21.36 18.74 -17.50
CA LYS A 107 21.69 19.40 -18.78
C LYS A 107 20.67 20.45 -19.20
N GLY A 108 19.47 20.46 -18.60
CA GLY A 108 18.44 21.42 -18.94
C GLY A 108 17.02 20.86 -18.91
N CYS A 109 16.11 21.60 -19.57
CA CYS A 109 14.72 21.24 -19.77
C CYS A 109 14.47 20.92 -21.24
N ASP A 110 13.76 19.83 -21.50
CA ASP A 110 13.23 19.52 -22.82
C ASP A 110 11.70 19.52 -22.78
N ILE A 111 11.05 20.10 -23.79
CA ILE A 111 9.60 20.24 -23.92
C ILE A 111 9.16 19.43 -25.13
N TYR A 112 8.12 18.62 -24.97
CA TYR A 112 7.64 17.68 -25.99
C TYR A 112 6.17 17.93 -26.30
N ASN A 113 5.82 17.78 -27.58
CA ASN A 113 4.44 17.86 -28.06
C ASN A 113 3.77 16.48 -28.14
N ALA A 114 4.18 15.58 -27.26
CA ALA A 114 3.57 14.27 -27.06
C ALA A 114 3.68 13.89 -25.58
N THR A 115 2.81 13.01 -25.10
CA THR A 115 2.92 12.49 -23.74
C THR A 115 4.14 11.60 -23.52
N VAL A 116 4.49 11.37 -22.27
CA VAL A 116 5.59 10.48 -21.88
C VAL A 116 5.32 9.03 -22.26
N GLU A 117 4.07 8.58 -22.16
CA GLU A 117 3.66 7.21 -22.50
C GLU A 117 4.07 6.89 -23.95
N GLY A 118 4.88 5.83 -24.13
CA GLY A 118 5.41 5.39 -25.43
C GLY A 118 6.68 6.12 -25.91
N ASN A 119 7.03 7.26 -25.33
CA ASN A 119 8.14 8.11 -25.79
C ASN A 119 9.38 8.08 -24.90
N VAL A 120 9.31 7.42 -23.74
CA VAL A 120 10.44 7.28 -22.81
C VAL A 120 10.83 5.82 -22.67
N GLU A 121 12.12 5.56 -22.81
CA GLU A 121 12.71 4.29 -22.43
C GLU A 121 13.12 4.36 -20.96
N LEU A 122 12.47 3.56 -20.14
CA LEU A 122 12.69 3.53 -18.70
C LEU A 122 14.11 3.02 -18.41
N ASP A 123 14.91 3.87 -17.76
CA ASP A 123 16.24 3.53 -17.28
C ASP A 123 16.41 4.08 -15.86
N PRO A 124 16.49 3.21 -14.83
CA PRO A 124 16.66 3.63 -13.45
C PRO A 124 18.00 4.34 -13.21
N LYS A 125 18.99 4.23 -14.11
CA LYS A 125 20.28 4.92 -14.02
C LYS A 125 20.29 6.29 -14.69
N ALA A 126 19.33 6.57 -15.58
CA ALA A 126 19.27 7.81 -16.34
C ALA A 126 19.26 9.03 -15.43
N LYS A 127 19.76 10.19 -15.88
CA LYS A 127 19.76 11.43 -15.05
C LYS A 127 18.62 12.38 -15.43
N THR A 128 17.66 11.89 -16.19
CA THR A 128 16.55 12.66 -16.76
C THR A 128 15.25 12.09 -16.23
N TYR A 129 14.34 12.99 -15.87
CA TYR A 129 13.02 12.68 -15.39
C TYR A 129 11.98 13.30 -16.32
N PHE A 130 10.94 12.55 -16.65
CA PHE A 130 9.88 12.92 -17.59
C PHE A 130 8.53 13.06 -16.90
N TYR A 131 7.74 14.03 -17.35
CA TYR A 131 6.45 14.41 -16.76
C TYR A 131 5.46 14.83 -17.85
N ASP A 132 4.23 14.35 -17.79
CA ASP A 132 3.15 14.91 -18.60
C ASP A 132 2.75 16.32 -18.11
N VAL A 133 2.18 17.15 -18.99
CA VAL A 133 1.72 18.52 -18.65
C VAL A 133 0.62 18.50 -17.59
N GLU A 134 -0.24 17.48 -17.66
CA GLU A 134 -1.35 17.23 -16.74
C GLU A 134 -0.90 16.51 -15.47
N CYS A 135 0.36 16.08 -15.40
CA CYS A 135 0.92 15.45 -14.21
C CYS A 135 0.61 16.34 -13.00
N PRO A 136 -0.25 15.87 -12.08
CA PRO A 136 -0.45 16.58 -10.84
C PRO A 136 0.93 16.66 -10.21
N LEU A 137 1.39 17.86 -9.87
CA LEU A 137 2.65 18.08 -9.13
C LEU A 137 2.69 17.38 -7.74
N TYR A 138 1.71 16.51 -7.50
CA TYR A 138 1.28 15.94 -6.26
C TYR A 138 0.83 14.50 -6.46
N SER A 139 1.28 13.79 -7.49
CA SER A 139 1.04 12.36 -7.56
C SER A 139 2.24 11.58 -8.04
N ILE A 140 2.40 10.38 -7.49
CA ILE A 140 3.51 9.48 -7.81
C ILE A 140 2.92 8.09 -8.04
N THR A 141 3.37 7.42 -9.09
CA THR A 141 2.98 6.06 -9.42
C THR A 141 4.12 5.09 -9.22
N GLY A 142 3.83 3.88 -8.79
CA GLY A 142 4.83 2.82 -8.64
C GLY A 142 4.20 1.52 -8.17
N VAL A 143 5.04 0.59 -7.74
CA VAL A 143 4.58 -0.63 -7.06
C VAL A 143 5.04 -0.66 -5.62
N LEU A 144 4.27 -1.31 -4.75
CA LEU A 144 4.58 -1.42 -3.33
C LEU A 144 5.53 -2.58 -3.07
N ARG A 145 6.80 -2.29 -2.80
CA ARG A 145 7.82 -3.26 -2.39
C ARG A 145 7.83 -3.44 -0.88
N LEU A 146 8.11 -4.67 -0.43
CA LEU A 146 8.24 -5.04 0.98
C LEU A 146 9.63 -5.59 1.27
N ASP A 147 10.31 -5.00 2.23
CA ASP A 147 11.62 -5.42 2.75
C ASP A 147 11.52 -5.65 4.27
N LYS A 148 12.32 -6.54 4.84
CA LYS A 148 12.48 -6.67 6.30
C LYS A 148 13.30 -5.50 6.85
N GLU A 149 13.35 -5.34 8.17
CA GLU A 149 14.18 -4.33 8.82
C GLU A 149 15.68 -4.46 8.51
N ASP A 150 16.16 -5.70 8.27
CA ASP A 150 17.54 -5.98 7.87
C ASP A 150 17.84 -5.67 6.37
N GLY A 151 16.84 -5.16 5.63
CA GLY A 151 16.94 -4.85 4.21
C GLY A 151 16.72 -6.05 3.28
N THR A 152 16.50 -7.26 3.82
CA THR A 152 16.19 -8.45 3.03
C THR A 152 14.83 -8.29 2.36
N ARG A 153 14.79 -8.45 1.04
CA ARG A 153 13.55 -8.36 0.28
C ARG A 153 12.58 -9.49 0.63
N VAL A 154 11.35 -9.14 1.00
CA VAL A 154 10.25 -10.08 1.22
C VAL A 154 9.49 -10.32 -0.09
N GLY A 155 9.22 -9.25 -0.84
CA GLY A 155 8.47 -9.29 -2.09
C GLY A 155 7.80 -7.96 -2.41
N TYR A 156 6.58 -8.04 -2.92
CA TYR A 156 5.71 -6.91 -3.26
C TYR A 156 4.32 -7.16 -2.67
N VAL A 157 3.55 -6.09 -2.44
CA VAL A 157 2.10 -6.23 -2.25
C VAL A 157 1.51 -6.79 -3.54
N SER A 158 0.73 -7.86 -3.45
CA SER A 158 0.09 -8.52 -4.58
C SER A 158 -1.06 -7.67 -5.11
N LYS A 159 -1.28 -7.66 -6.44
CA LYS A 159 -2.48 -7.10 -7.07
C LYS A 159 -3.73 -7.96 -6.91
N ALA A 160 -3.58 -9.17 -6.36
CA ALA A 160 -4.66 -10.11 -6.06
C ALA A 160 -4.94 -10.17 -4.55
N PHE A 161 -6.19 -10.43 -4.21
CA PHE A 161 -6.64 -10.63 -2.83
C PHE A 161 -6.70 -12.14 -2.48
N ASN A 162 -6.72 -12.46 -1.20
CA ASN A 162 -7.17 -13.80 -0.75
C ASN A 162 -8.70 -13.90 -0.71
N ASN A 163 -9.21 -15.07 -0.32
CA ASN A 163 -10.65 -15.33 -0.17
C ASN A 163 -11.34 -14.49 0.93
N PHE A 164 -10.57 -13.78 1.74
CA PHE A 164 -11.06 -12.85 2.76
C PHE A 164 -10.98 -11.39 2.31
N GLY A 165 -10.65 -11.11 1.05
CA GLY A 165 -10.55 -9.74 0.54
C GLY A 165 -9.36 -8.95 1.10
N GLN A 166 -8.29 -9.65 1.51
CA GLN A 166 -7.08 -9.04 2.07
C GLN A 166 -5.95 -9.05 1.04
N TRP A 167 -5.08 -8.04 1.10
CA TRP A 167 -3.86 -8.00 0.30
C TRP A 167 -2.84 -9.03 0.77
N LEU A 168 -2.20 -9.68 -0.19
CA LEU A 168 -1.17 -10.70 0.03
C LEU A 168 0.21 -10.18 -0.36
N VAL A 169 1.25 -10.94 0.00
CA VAL A 169 2.61 -10.75 -0.52
C VAL A 169 2.87 -11.65 -1.72
N THR A 170 3.52 -11.11 -2.75
CA THR A 170 3.99 -11.86 -3.92
C THR A 170 5.48 -11.63 -4.16
N LYS A 171 6.20 -12.66 -4.62
CA LYS A 171 7.59 -12.53 -5.06
C LYS A 171 7.71 -12.09 -6.52
N ALA A 172 6.66 -12.24 -7.32
CA ALA A 172 6.68 -11.99 -8.75
C ALA A 172 6.37 -10.51 -9.05
N PRO A 173 7.31 -9.73 -9.65
CA PRO A 173 7.06 -8.32 -9.97
C PRO A 173 5.84 -8.11 -10.89
N ALA A 174 5.54 -9.03 -11.81
CA ALA A 174 4.38 -8.94 -12.70
C ALA A 174 3.02 -9.00 -11.96
N ASN A 175 3.03 -9.51 -10.72
CA ASN A 175 1.86 -9.60 -9.85
C ASN A 175 1.83 -8.51 -8.77
N ALA A 176 2.76 -7.55 -8.79
CA ALA A 176 2.78 -6.46 -7.83
C ALA A 176 1.61 -5.48 -8.05
N LEU A 177 1.07 -4.96 -6.94
CA LEU A 177 0.07 -3.91 -6.90
C LEU A 177 0.70 -2.60 -7.37
N ALA A 178 0.18 -2.07 -8.46
CA ALA A 178 0.49 -0.72 -8.92
C ALA A 178 -0.43 0.27 -8.20
N VAL A 179 0.16 1.36 -7.74
CA VAL A 179 -0.55 2.40 -6.99
C VAL A 179 -0.29 3.79 -7.55
N LEU A 180 -1.24 4.69 -7.30
CA LEU A 180 -1.15 6.13 -7.46
C LEU A 180 -1.23 6.75 -6.06
N ILE A 181 -0.19 7.44 -5.63
CA ILE A 181 -0.17 8.18 -4.37
C ILE A 181 -0.57 9.62 -4.65
N HIS A 182 -1.64 10.12 -4.03
CA HIS A 182 -2.03 11.52 -4.06
C HIS A 182 -1.44 12.27 -2.87
N ILE A 183 -0.63 13.29 -3.15
CA ILE A 183 0.00 14.18 -2.18
C ILE A 183 -0.95 15.37 -1.94
N PRO A 184 -1.39 15.64 -0.70
CA PRO A 184 -2.30 16.75 -0.45
C PRO A 184 -1.64 18.10 -0.75
N LYS A 185 -2.35 18.98 -1.46
CA LYS A 185 -1.89 20.36 -1.76
C LYS A 185 -1.79 21.24 -0.50
N LYS A 186 -2.58 20.94 0.54
CA LYS A 186 -2.77 21.81 1.71
C LYS A 186 -1.48 21.83 2.56
N GLY A 187 -0.96 23.02 2.84
CA GLY A 187 0.29 23.21 3.59
C GLY A 187 1.54 23.46 2.72
N HIS A 188 1.45 23.33 1.39
CA HIS A 188 2.56 23.56 0.46
C HIS A 188 2.82 25.06 0.17
N LYS A 189 2.97 25.90 1.20
CA LYS A 189 3.65 27.20 1.05
C LYS A 189 5.18 27.04 0.99
N ALA A 190 5.70 25.82 1.15
CA ALA A 190 7.12 25.52 1.05
C ALA A 190 7.66 25.84 -0.36
N LYS A 191 8.51 26.87 -0.43
CA LYS A 191 9.38 27.15 -1.57
C LYS A 191 10.38 25.98 -1.65
N VAL A 192 10.14 25.06 -2.59
CA VAL A 192 10.96 23.86 -2.91
C VAL A 192 10.87 22.73 -1.88
N PRO A 193 10.59 21.48 -2.30
CA PRO A 193 10.75 20.31 -1.43
C PRO A 193 12.22 20.19 -1.04
N ARG A 194 12.53 20.25 0.26
CA ARG A 194 13.86 19.90 0.74
C ARG A 194 14.07 18.39 0.61
N GLN A 195 15.33 17.96 0.57
CA GLN A 195 15.72 16.57 0.37
C GLN A 195 15.30 15.64 1.52
N ASP A 196 14.76 16.17 2.61
CA ASP A 196 14.24 15.50 3.82
C ASP A 196 12.70 15.60 3.94
N TYR A 197 11.99 15.84 2.82
CA TYR A 197 10.57 16.12 2.84
C TYR A 197 9.73 14.86 3.11
N LYS A 198 9.04 14.84 4.27
CA LYS A 198 8.03 13.85 4.62
C LYS A 198 6.63 14.42 4.41
N VAL A 199 5.82 13.73 3.61
CA VAL A 199 4.42 14.05 3.37
C VAL A 199 3.58 13.19 4.30
N LYS A 200 2.66 13.82 5.02
CA LYS A 200 1.69 13.11 5.87
C LYS A 200 0.35 12.98 5.18
N ASP A 201 -0.38 11.97 5.61
CA ASP A 201 -1.79 11.74 5.26
C ASP A 201 -2.02 11.71 3.74
N VAL A 202 -1.19 10.92 3.03
CA VAL A 202 -1.34 10.70 1.59
C VAL A 202 -2.42 9.64 1.33
N ASP A 203 -3.17 9.84 0.26
CA ASP A 203 -4.08 8.82 -0.24
C ASP A 203 -3.32 7.90 -1.21
N VAL A 204 -3.52 6.60 -1.08
CA VAL A 204 -2.90 5.59 -1.95
C VAL A 204 -4.02 4.87 -2.68
N HIS A 205 -4.07 5.02 -4.00
CA HIS A 205 -5.09 4.39 -4.85
C HIS A 205 -4.49 3.20 -5.59
N GLN A 206 -5.21 2.09 -5.66
CA GLN A 206 -4.84 0.95 -6.50
C GLN A 206 -5.15 1.21 -7.98
N LEU A 207 -4.30 0.69 -8.88
CA LEU A 207 -4.42 0.91 -10.32
C LEU A 207 -4.66 -0.37 -11.14
N ASN A 208 -4.28 -1.54 -10.63
CA ASN A 208 -4.19 -2.74 -11.45
C ASN A 208 -4.79 -4.02 -10.84
N SER A 209 -5.62 -3.92 -9.79
CA SER A 209 -6.39 -5.08 -9.37
C SER A 209 -7.58 -5.32 -10.27
N MET A 210 -7.86 -6.60 -10.50
CA MET A 210 -9.01 -7.04 -11.28
C MET A 210 -10.26 -7.23 -10.40
N ASP A 211 -10.06 -7.41 -9.10
CA ASP A 211 -11.13 -7.57 -8.12
C ASP A 211 -11.41 -6.23 -7.44
N TYR A 212 -12.67 -6.04 -6.99
CA TYR A 212 -13.08 -4.84 -6.25
C TYR A 212 -12.70 -3.51 -6.93
N LYS A 213 -12.87 -3.41 -8.26
CA LYS A 213 -12.46 -2.23 -9.05
C LYS A 213 -13.09 -0.91 -8.63
N ASP A 214 -14.22 -0.97 -7.93
CA ASP A 214 -14.93 0.18 -7.36
C ASP A 214 -14.44 0.57 -5.95
N LEU A 215 -13.50 -0.19 -5.38
CA LEU A 215 -12.81 0.10 -4.12
C LEU A 215 -11.38 0.51 -4.43
N ASP A 216 -11.16 1.78 -4.74
CA ASP A 216 -9.88 2.25 -5.27
C ASP A 216 -8.84 2.57 -4.18
N HIS A 217 -9.20 2.74 -2.91
CA HIS A 217 -8.25 3.11 -1.86
C HIS A 217 -7.55 1.88 -1.26
N PHE A 218 -6.23 1.98 -1.11
CA PHE A 218 -5.39 1.08 -0.32
C PHE A 218 -5.49 1.46 1.16
N SER A 219 -6.06 0.57 1.96
CA SER A 219 -6.59 0.90 3.28
C SER A 219 -6.27 -0.18 4.31
N ALA A 220 -6.44 0.14 5.59
CA ALA A 220 -6.40 -0.82 6.70
C ALA A 220 -7.79 -1.00 7.30
N VAL A 221 -8.24 -2.26 7.40
CA VAL A 221 -9.56 -2.65 7.91
C VAL A 221 -9.38 -3.34 9.26
N VAL A 222 -10.19 -2.97 10.26
CA VAL A 222 -10.14 -3.56 11.60
C VAL A 222 -10.22 -5.10 11.52
N GLY A 223 -9.26 -5.77 12.17
CA GLY A 223 -9.10 -7.23 12.13
C GLY A 223 -10.26 -7.99 12.75
N TYR A 224 -10.37 -9.27 12.41
CA TYR A 224 -11.49 -10.13 12.84
C TYR A 224 -11.56 -10.27 14.36
N SER A 225 -10.44 -10.59 15.00
CA SER A 225 -10.35 -10.82 16.44
C SER A 225 -10.18 -9.54 17.26
N THR A 226 -10.24 -8.38 16.60
CA THR A 226 -10.08 -7.06 17.23
C THR A 226 -11.40 -6.62 17.87
N THR A 227 -11.38 -6.29 19.16
CA THR A 227 -12.59 -5.93 19.94
C THR A 227 -12.96 -4.45 19.84
N ASN A 228 -11.99 -3.59 19.60
CA ASN A 228 -12.15 -2.16 19.38
C ASN A 228 -11.11 -1.66 18.36
N ALA A 229 -11.34 -0.50 17.74
CA ALA A 229 -10.46 -0.02 16.68
C ALA A 229 -9.15 0.61 17.20
N SER A 230 -8.80 0.49 18.48
CA SER A 230 -7.55 1.05 19.01
C SER A 230 -6.40 0.04 18.90
N ILE A 231 -5.27 0.52 18.38
CA ILE A 231 -4.00 -0.19 18.26
C ILE A 231 -3.02 0.48 19.24
N GLY A 232 -2.06 -0.26 19.80
CA GLY A 232 -1.07 0.31 20.70
C GLY A 232 -0.27 -0.74 21.43
N GLU A 233 0.66 -0.31 22.27
CA GLU A 233 1.41 -1.20 23.17
C GLU A 233 0.46 -1.96 24.10
N ASN A 234 0.79 -3.23 24.41
CA ASN A 234 -0.02 -4.10 25.25
C ASN A 234 -1.45 -4.37 24.73
N LEU A 235 -1.71 -4.12 23.45
CA LEU A 235 -2.96 -4.49 22.76
C LEU A 235 -2.67 -5.48 21.63
N HIS A 236 -3.42 -6.58 21.57
CA HIS A 236 -3.35 -7.56 20.48
C HIS A 236 -4.23 -7.15 19.27
N ASN A 237 -4.87 -5.98 19.35
CA ASN A 237 -5.71 -5.46 18.29
C ASN A 237 -4.87 -5.18 17.05
N TYR A 238 -5.43 -5.53 15.89
CA TYR A 238 -4.78 -5.35 14.60
C TYR A 238 -5.78 -4.88 13.54
N ALA A 239 -5.24 -4.41 12.42
CA ALA A 239 -5.96 -4.23 11.18
C ALA A 239 -5.26 -4.99 10.04
N VAL A 240 -6.01 -5.35 9.00
CA VAL A 240 -5.50 -6.02 7.80
C VAL A 240 -5.51 -5.07 6.62
N LEU A 241 -4.55 -5.18 5.72
CA LEU A 241 -4.54 -4.36 4.52
C LEU A 241 -5.57 -4.89 3.51
N ALA A 242 -6.42 -4.00 3.02
CA ALA A 242 -7.51 -4.30 2.09
C ALA A 242 -7.82 -3.08 1.20
N ALA A 243 -8.73 -3.24 0.24
CA ALA A 243 -9.27 -2.15 -0.56
C ALA A 243 -10.56 -1.56 0.05
N SER A 244 -10.79 -0.25 -0.10
CA SER A 244 -12.04 0.42 0.32
C SER A 244 -12.44 1.61 -0.56
N THR A 245 -13.61 2.19 -0.31
CA THR A 245 -14.06 3.47 -0.91
C THR A 245 -13.38 4.71 -0.34
N GLY A 246 -12.41 4.54 0.56
CA GLY A 246 -11.81 5.63 1.31
C GLY A 246 -12.68 6.16 2.46
N VAL A 247 -12.05 6.88 3.37
CA VAL A 247 -12.66 7.67 4.46
C VAL A 247 -11.97 9.03 4.54
N THR A 248 -12.54 9.94 5.33
CA THR A 248 -11.97 11.29 5.49
C THR A 248 -10.53 11.24 6.00
N VAL A 249 -9.67 12.06 5.40
CA VAL A 249 -8.28 12.24 5.85
C VAL A 249 -8.22 12.61 7.34
N ASN A 250 -7.26 12.04 8.08
CA ASN A 250 -7.07 12.25 9.52
C ASN A 250 -8.26 11.84 10.43
N SER A 251 -9.18 11.01 9.96
CA SER A 251 -10.23 10.46 10.82
C SER A 251 -9.82 9.14 11.45
N THR A 252 -10.40 8.84 12.61
CA THR A 252 -10.42 7.50 13.19
C THR A 252 -11.18 6.51 12.30
N ALA A 253 -11.04 5.21 12.55
CA ALA A 253 -11.72 4.16 11.78
C ALA A 253 -13.23 4.41 11.62
N GLN A 254 -13.69 4.47 10.37
CA GLN A 254 -15.09 4.72 10.04
C GLN A 254 -15.74 3.52 9.35
N LYS A 255 -17.07 3.49 9.33
CA LYS A 255 -17.82 2.54 8.49
C LYS A 255 -17.71 2.97 7.03
N ALA A 256 -17.09 2.16 6.19
CA ALA A 256 -17.10 2.33 4.75
C ALA A 256 -17.06 0.96 4.05
N VAL A 257 -17.40 0.94 2.76
CA VAL A 257 -17.39 -0.29 1.98
C VAL A 257 -15.95 -0.72 1.75
N ASN A 258 -15.65 -1.98 2.04
CA ASN A 258 -14.32 -2.55 1.91
C ASN A 258 -14.37 -4.00 1.41
N SER A 259 -13.27 -4.45 0.83
CA SER A 259 -13.11 -5.77 0.22
C SER A 259 -13.22 -6.90 1.25
N TYR A 260 -12.71 -6.70 2.46
CA TYR A 260 -12.85 -7.68 3.55
C TYR A 260 -14.32 -7.92 3.92
N THR A 261 -15.10 -6.87 4.15
CA THR A 261 -16.53 -6.96 4.46
C THR A 261 -17.31 -7.60 3.31
N ARG A 262 -16.94 -7.31 2.05
CA ARG A 262 -17.58 -7.94 0.88
C ARG A 262 -17.28 -9.43 0.79
N ALA A 263 -16.04 -9.84 1.07
CA ALA A 263 -15.63 -11.24 0.98
C ALA A 263 -16.21 -12.09 2.13
N THR A 264 -16.30 -11.53 3.34
CA THR A 264 -16.63 -12.28 4.56
C THR A 264 -18.06 -12.06 5.07
N ASN A 265 -18.75 -11.04 4.55
CA ASN A 265 -20.01 -10.51 5.09
C ASN A 265 -19.90 -9.99 6.55
N ASP A 266 -18.68 -9.83 7.07
CA ASP A 266 -18.41 -9.28 8.40
C ASP A 266 -18.07 -7.79 8.31
N LYS A 267 -18.96 -6.93 8.82
CA LYS A 267 -18.86 -5.47 8.69
C LYS A 267 -17.79 -4.90 9.61
N ARG A 268 -16.68 -4.45 9.03
CA ARG A 268 -15.56 -3.84 9.75
C ARG A 268 -15.34 -2.37 9.38
N LYS A 269 -14.80 -1.60 10.34
CA LYS A 269 -14.40 -0.20 10.14
C LYS A 269 -13.06 -0.15 9.37
N VAL A 270 -12.77 0.98 8.73
CA VAL A 270 -11.60 1.17 7.87
C VAL A 270 -10.97 2.55 8.04
N GLU A 271 -9.66 2.64 7.77
CA GLU A 271 -8.90 3.87 7.57
C GLU A 271 -8.11 3.81 6.24
N SER A 272 -8.08 4.89 5.45
CA SER A 272 -7.48 4.92 4.09
C SER A 272 -6.39 5.96 3.87
N ALA A 273 -6.43 7.08 4.61
CA ALA A 273 -5.48 8.20 4.50
C ALA A 273 -4.46 8.19 5.65
N ILE A 274 -3.99 6.99 5.98
CA ILE A 274 -3.09 6.71 7.12
C ILE A 274 -1.64 6.58 6.69
N TRP A 275 -1.32 7.00 5.48
CA TRP A 275 -0.02 6.79 4.88
C TRP A 275 0.83 8.06 4.99
N ASN A 276 2.09 7.89 5.38
CA ASN A 276 3.11 8.92 5.35
C ASN A 276 4.16 8.51 4.32
N LEU A 277 4.51 9.41 3.42
CA LEU A 277 5.51 9.18 2.39
C LEU A 277 6.77 9.99 2.69
N ASP A 278 7.90 9.30 2.81
CA ASP A 278 9.22 9.92 2.81
C ASP A 278 9.68 10.10 1.36
N MET A 279 9.75 11.35 0.88
CA MET A 279 10.04 11.63 -0.53
C MET A 279 11.49 11.34 -0.94
N HIS A 280 12.39 11.11 0.01
CA HIS A 280 13.78 10.79 -0.26
C HIS A 280 13.99 9.29 -0.47
N SER A 281 13.52 8.50 0.50
CA SER A 281 13.65 7.06 0.51
C SER A 281 12.51 6.34 -0.22
N LEU A 282 11.43 7.06 -0.54
CA LEU A 282 10.16 6.54 -1.03
C LEU A 282 9.51 5.53 -0.08
N GLU A 283 9.89 5.56 1.19
CA GLU A 283 9.27 4.75 2.23
C GLU A 283 7.85 5.22 2.51
N ILE A 284 6.91 4.27 2.55
CA ILE A 284 5.52 4.51 2.93
C ILE A 284 5.30 3.90 4.32
N LYS A 285 5.03 4.76 5.30
CA LYS A 285 4.75 4.35 6.69
C LYS A 285 3.27 4.50 6.99
N LEU A 286 2.69 3.48 7.61
CA LEU A 286 1.34 3.54 8.16
C LEU A 286 1.34 4.29 9.49
N GLN A 287 0.32 5.10 9.74
CA GLN A 287 0.04 5.75 11.02
C GLN A 287 -1.44 5.62 11.34
N TRP A 288 -1.78 4.66 12.20
CA TRP A 288 -3.15 4.43 12.65
C TRP A 288 -3.63 5.57 13.58
N ILE A 289 -4.94 5.83 13.60
CA ILE A 289 -5.57 6.84 14.44
C ILE A 289 -6.65 6.19 15.32
N ASN A 290 -6.33 5.97 16.60
CA ASN A 290 -7.26 5.35 17.55
C ASN A 290 -8.54 6.18 17.75
N GLU A 291 -9.57 5.58 18.33
CA GLU A 291 -10.88 6.23 18.52
C GLU A 291 -10.82 7.53 19.36
N GLU A 292 -9.88 7.61 20.30
CA GLU A 292 -9.58 8.81 21.10
C GLU A 292 -8.71 9.84 20.38
N GLY A 293 -8.32 9.59 19.13
CA GLY A 293 -7.50 10.46 18.29
C GLY A 293 -5.98 10.30 18.51
N SER A 294 -5.55 9.36 19.36
CA SER A 294 -4.13 9.07 19.55
C SER A 294 -3.54 8.41 18.31
N LYS A 295 -2.23 8.63 18.10
CA LYS A 295 -1.47 8.15 16.93
C LYS A 295 -0.32 7.27 17.44
N PRO A 296 -0.60 6.01 17.85
CA PRO A 296 0.40 5.10 18.42
C PRO A 296 1.49 4.76 17.40
N GLU A 297 2.65 4.29 17.86
CA GLU A 297 3.57 3.61 16.95
C GLU A 297 2.87 2.38 16.37
N THR A 298 2.99 2.20 15.06
CA THR A 298 2.26 1.17 14.34
C THR A 298 3.21 0.44 13.40
N PHE A 299 3.21 -0.88 13.49
CA PHE A 299 4.10 -1.76 12.73
C PHE A 299 3.30 -2.49 11.66
N LEU A 300 3.84 -2.49 10.43
CA LEU A 300 3.37 -3.38 9.37
C LEU A 300 4.08 -4.73 9.53
N VAL A 301 3.30 -5.82 9.57
CA VAL A 301 3.80 -7.19 9.74
C VAL A 301 3.35 -8.09 8.61
N HIS A 302 4.19 -9.06 8.26
CA HIS A 302 3.88 -10.09 7.27
C HIS A 302 3.50 -11.40 7.97
N VAL A 303 2.23 -11.79 7.88
CA VAL A 303 1.68 -12.97 8.56
C VAL A 303 1.78 -14.19 7.63
N SER A 304 2.97 -14.80 7.61
CA SER A 304 3.30 -15.87 6.66
C SER A 304 2.41 -17.12 6.80
N GLN A 305 2.03 -17.48 8.03
CA GLN A 305 1.16 -18.64 8.30
C GLN A 305 -0.28 -18.47 7.82
N SER A 306 -0.70 -17.26 7.48
CA SER A 306 -2.07 -16.95 7.02
C SER A 306 -2.10 -16.66 5.51
N GLY A 307 -1.30 -17.39 4.74
CA GLY A 307 -1.22 -17.22 3.28
C GLY A 307 -0.49 -15.94 2.85
N GLY A 308 0.35 -15.37 3.72
CA GLY A 308 1.14 -14.18 3.43
C GLY A 308 0.35 -12.88 3.44
N VAL A 309 -0.62 -12.76 4.36
CA VAL A 309 -1.41 -11.53 4.57
C VAL A 309 -0.54 -10.43 5.19
N LEU A 310 -0.87 -9.19 4.87
CA LEU A 310 -0.31 -8.01 5.52
C LEU A 310 -1.26 -7.50 6.60
N ALA A 311 -0.73 -7.37 7.82
CA ALA A 311 -1.46 -6.84 8.96
C ALA A 311 -0.68 -5.70 9.62
N THR A 312 -1.37 -4.92 10.45
CA THR A 312 -0.80 -3.83 11.20
C THR A 312 -1.16 -3.94 12.68
N THR A 313 -0.18 -3.75 13.57
CA THR A 313 -0.31 -3.89 15.03
C THR A 313 0.54 -2.85 15.75
N GLY A 314 0.23 -2.58 17.02
CA GLY A 314 1.00 -1.69 17.90
C GLY A 314 1.97 -2.45 18.79
N ASP A 315 1.80 -3.76 18.91
CA ASP A 315 2.62 -4.64 19.71
C ASP A 315 2.82 -5.96 18.94
N THR A 316 3.99 -6.15 18.36
CA THR A 316 4.28 -7.35 17.54
C THR A 316 4.41 -8.60 18.39
N ASP A 317 4.96 -8.48 19.60
CA ASP A 317 5.22 -9.62 20.47
C ASP A 317 3.91 -10.15 21.05
N LEU A 318 3.04 -9.26 21.53
CA LEU A 318 1.72 -9.64 22.00
C LEU A 318 0.83 -10.18 20.86
N PHE A 319 0.93 -9.59 19.66
CA PHE A 319 0.26 -10.11 18.46
C PHE A 319 0.70 -11.56 18.17
N ASP A 320 2.01 -11.81 18.10
CA ASP A 320 2.57 -13.13 17.82
C ASP A 320 2.25 -14.16 18.90
N GLN A 321 2.24 -13.77 20.18
CA GLN A 321 1.80 -14.61 21.30
C GLN A 321 0.32 -14.98 21.18
N THR A 322 -0.54 -14.01 20.83
CA THR A 322 -1.99 -14.19 20.73
C THR A 322 -2.36 -15.12 19.57
N PHE A 323 -1.72 -14.93 18.41
CA PHE A 323 -2.02 -15.68 17.19
C PHE A 323 -1.07 -16.86 16.92
N LYS A 324 -0.23 -17.21 17.89
CA LYS A 324 0.69 -18.36 17.89
C LYS A 324 1.53 -18.46 16.61
N GLY A 325 2.33 -17.44 16.33
CA GLY A 325 3.22 -17.49 15.19
C GLY A 325 4.31 -16.43 15.17
N THR A 326 4.88 -16.17 14.00
CA THR A 326 5.93 -15.16 13.82
C THR A 326 5.58 -14.26 12.66
N SER A 327 5.40 -12.99 12.96
CA SER A 327 4.96 -11.97 12.00
C SER A 327 6.06 -10.92 11.87
N PRO A 328 7.11 -11.16 11.06
CA PRO A 328 8.22 -10.21 10.94
C PRO A 328 7.70 -8.83 10.52
N LYS A 329 8.26 -7.79 11.15
CA LYS A 329 8.08 -6.40 10.74
C LYS A 329 8.61 -6.21 9.32
N VAL A 330 7.85 -5.50 8.50
CA VAL A 330 8.22 -5.19 7.13
C VAL A 330 8.08 -3.70 6.85
N LYS A 331 9.02 -3.18 6.08
CA LYS A 331 9.03 -1.83 5.55
C LYS A 331 8.43 -1.83 4.14
N MET A 332 7.52 -0.90 3.89
CA MET A 332 6.93 -0.69 2.58
C MET A 332 7.61 0.48 1.87
N THR A 333 8.03 0.28 0.62
CA THR A 333 8.69 1.31 -0.21
C THR A 333 8.04 1.37 -1.58
N LEU A 334 7.81 2.57 -2.10
CA LEU A 334 7.38 2.75 -3.47
C LEU A 334 8.56 2.51 -4.43
N GLU A 335 8.45 1.46 -5.23
CA GLU A 335 9.39 1.19 -6.33
C GLU A 335 8.79 1.79 -7.61
N MET A 336 9.39 2.89 -8.07
CA MET A 336 9.03 3.53 -9.35
C MET A 336 9.25 2.54 -10.48
N ARG A 337 8.27 2.42 -11.38
CA ARG A 337 8.39 1.61 -12.59
C ARG A 337 8.55 2.46 -13.81
#